data_AF-A0A7V2LKJ6-F1
#
_entry.id   AF-A0A7V2LKJ6-F1
#
_cell.length_a   1.000
_cell.length_b   1.000
_cell.length_c   1.000
_cell.angle_alpha   90.00
_cell.angle_beta   90.00
_cell.angle_gamma   90.00
#
_symmetry.space_group_name_H-M   'P 1'
#
loop_
_entity.id
_entity.type
_entity.pdbx_description
1 polymer ?
#
loop_
_entity_poly.entity_id
_entity_poly.type
_entity_poly.pdbx_seq_one_letter_code
_entity_poly.pdbx_strand_id
1 'polypeptide(L)'
;MGYQPLPQKQLFTVRQIVAAISIIACLVFIISYSGRIIMDRKVQARQEKLEQGVEEAKAFGATIKDMIAHIDDQDIVEPYARNERGMQQPGEQTVAQLLMEQVPSAAAEQDAAVETEVQDEENVPNWRLWWDFVITGGNKQ
;
A
#
# COMPACT_ATOMS: atom_id res chain seq x y z
N MET A 1 -60.57 -31.71 -59.37
CA MET A 1 -59.48 -30.74 -59.20
C MET A 1 -59.77 -29.97 -57.92
N GLY A 2 -59.06 -30.27 -56.83
CA GLY A 2 -59.25 -29.60 -55.54
C GLY A 2 -58.27 -28.43 -55.43
N TYR A 3 -58.79 -27.23 -55.17
CA TYR A 3 -57.97 -26.06 -54.87
C TYR A 3 -57.39 -26.21 -53.46
N GLN A 4 -56.07 -26.33 -53.34
CA GLN A 4 -55.39 -26.11 -52.07
C GLN A 4 -55.21 -24.60 -51.87
N PRO A 5 -55.72 -24.00 -50.78
CA PRO A 5 -55.38 -22.62 -50.45
C PRO A 5 -53.91 -22.56 -50.00
N LEU A 6 -53.17 -21.60 -50.55
CA LEU A 6 -51.77 -21.35 -50.20
C LEU A 6 -51.64 -20.95 -48.72
N PRO A 7 -50.54 -21.31 -48.04
CA PRO A 7 -50.32 -20.95 -46.65
C PRO A 7 -50.20 -19.43 -46.52
N GLN A 8 -51.20 -18.83 -45.88
CA GLN A 8 -51.27 -17.42 -45.56
C GLN A 8 -50.15 -17.08 -44.56
N LYS A 9 -49.05 -16.51 -45.05
CA LYS A 9 -48.00 -15.95 -44.18
C LYS A 9 -48.64 -14.91 -43.26
N GLN A 10 -48.67 -15.18 -41.97
CA GLN A 10 -49.12 -14.24 -40.95
C GLN A 10 -48.20 -13.02 -40.96
N LEU A 11 -48.64 -11.97 -41.63
CA LEU A 11 -48.05 -10.65 -41.49
C LEU A 11 -48.43 -10.17 -40.09
N PHE A 12 -47.43 -10.12 -39.19
CA PHE A 12 -47.59 -9.53 -37.87
C PHE A 12 -48.36 -8.21 -38.01
N THR A 13 -49.48 -8.09 -37.29
CA THR A 13 -50.29 -6.88 -37.35
C THR A 13 -49.46 -5.73 -36.79
N VAL A 14 -49.57 -4.53 -37.36
CA VAL A 14 -48.84 -3.32 -36.92
C VAL A 14 -48.91 -3.16 -35.40
N ARG A 15 -50.05 -3.49 -34.80
CA ARG A 15 -50.28 -3.49 -33.35
C ARG A 15 -49.32 -4.41 -32.56
N GLN A 16 -48.98 -5.59 -33.09
CA GLN A 16 -48.01 -6.50 -32.47
C GLN A 16 -46.58 -5.94 -32.57
N ILE A 17 -46.24 -5.28 -33.68
CA ILE A 17 -44.94 -4.63 -33.87
C ILE A 17 -44.78 -3.47 -32.90
N VAL A 18 -45.80 -2.61 -32.77
CA VAL A 18 -45.78 -1.49 -31.81
C VAL A 18 -45.69 -2.00 -30.37
N ALA A 19 -46.43 -3.06 -30.02
CA ALA A 19 -46.34 -3.66 -28.70
C ALA A 19 -44.94 -4.22 -28.40
N ALA A 20 -44.34 -4.92 -29.36
CA ALA A 20 -42.98 -5.45 -29.23
C ALA A 20 -41.94 -4.33 -29.05
N ILE A 21 -42.02 -3.27 -29.84
CA ILE A 21 -41.13 -2.10 -29.73
C ILE A 21 -41.29 -1.43 -28.37
N SER A 22 -42.53 -1.26 -27.88
CA SER A 22 -42.80 -0.67 -26.57
C SER A 22 -42.18 -1.48 -25.42
N ILE A 23 -42.27 -2.81 -25.49
CA ILE A 23 -41.66 -3.69 -24.47
C ILE A 23 -40.14 -3.57 -24.51
N ILE A 24 -39.55 -3.60 -25.70
CA ILE A 24 -38.09 -3.44 -25.87
C ILE A 24 -37.64 -2.08 -25.35
N ALA A 25 -38.36 -1.00 -25.67
CA ALA A 25 -38.06 0.34 -25.18
C ALA A 25 -38.12 0.42 -23.65
N CYS A 26 -39.14 -0.19 -23.02
CA CYS A 26 -39.24 -0.29 -21.56
C CYS A 26 -38.04 -1.03 -20.96
N LEU A 27 -37.63 -2.16 -21.53
CA LEU A 27 -36.48 -2.92 -21.04
C LEU A 27 -35.18 -2.12 -21.14
N VAL A 28 -34.94 -1.46 -22.28
CA VAL A 28 -33.77 -0.57 -22.46
C VAL A 28 -33.80 0.58 -21.46
N PHE A 29 -34.97 1.17 -21.22
CA PHE A 29 -35.13 2.26 -20.26
C PHE A 29 -34.76 1.80 -18.84
N ILE A 30 -35.24 0.65 -18.39
CA ILE A 30 -34.91 0.09 -17.07
C ILE A 30 -33.40 -0.16 -16.92
N ILE A 31 -32.77 -0.76 -17.94
CA ILE A 31 -31.33 -1.05 -17.92
C ILE A 31 -30.51 0.24 -17.88
N SER A 32 -30.84 1.21 -18.74
CA SER A 32 -30.12 2.49 -18.81
C SER A 32 -30.26 3.31 -17.53
N TYR A 33 -31.45 3.32 -16.92
CA TYR A 33 -31.71 4.03 -15.67
C TYR A 33 -30.98 3.38 -14.49
N SER A 34 -30.96 2.05 -14.43
CA SER A 34 -30.23 1.29 -13.40
C SER A 34 -28.72 1.49 -13.51
N GLY A 35 -28.18 1.54 -14.74
CA GLY A 35 -26.76 1.77 -14.98
C GLY A 35 -26.29 3.15 -14.50
N ARG A 36 -27.09 4.19 -14.74
CA ARG A 36 -26.74 5.57 -14.37
C ARG A 36 -26.63 5.76 -12.86
N ILE A 37 -27.57 5.20 -12.09
CA ILE A 37 -27.56 5.26 -10.62
C ILE A 37 -26.32 4.56 -10.03
N ILE A 38 -25.93 3.42 -10.60
CA ILE A 38 -24.75 2.68 -10.14
C ILE A 38 -23.47 3.44 -10.48
N MET A 39 -23.41 4.11 -11.63
CA MET A 39 -22.25 4.89 -12.04
C MET A 39 -22.04 6.11 -11.13
N ASP A 40 -23.11 6.84 -10.81
CA ASP A 40 -23.03 7.99 -9.91
C ASP A 40 -22.55 7.58 -8.51
N ARG A 41 -23.07 6.47 -7.97
CA ARG A 41 -22.61 5.93 -6.68
C ARG A 41 -21.16 5.48 -6.70
N LYS A 42 -20.69 4.87 -7.80
CA LYS A 42 -19.28 4.46 -7.94
C LYS A 42 -18.35 5.66 -8.03
N VAL A 43 -18.77 6.76 -8.65
CA VAL A 43 -17.99 7.99 -8.73
C VAL A 43 -17.94 8.67 -7.36
N GLN A 44 -19.06 8.77 -6.65
CA GLN A 44 -19.10 9.32 -5.29
C GLN A 44 -18.21 8.52 -4.32
N ALA A 45 -18.33 7.19 -4.31
CA ALA A 45 -17.48 6.35 -3.46
C ALA A 45 -15.99 6.47 -3.78
N ARG A 46 -15.63 6.73 -5.05
CA ARG A 46 -14.24 7.02 -5.42
C ARG A 46 -13.81 8.39 -4.93
N GLN A 47 -14.66 9.41 -5.02
CA GLN A 47 -14.36 10.75 -4.49
C GLN A 47 -14.14 10.71 -2.98
N GLU A 48 -15.05 10.10 -2.22
CA GLU A 48 -14.93 9.95 -0.77
C GLU A 48 -13.63 9.22 -0.38
N LYS A 49 -13.29 8.14 -1.09
CA LYS A 49 -12.04 7.40 -0.83
C LYS A 49 -10.80 8.24 -1.13
N LEU A 50 -10.82 9.04 -2.20
CA LEU A 50 -9.72 9.94 -2.53
C LEU A 50 -9.58 11.06 -1.51
N GLU A 51 -10.69 11.64 -1.06
CA GLU A 51 -10.71 12.68 -0.02
C GLU A 51 -10.14 12.16 1.30
N GLN A 52 -10.58 10.98 1.75
CA GLN A 52 -10.02 10.31 2.93
C GLN A 52 -8.51 10.08 2.81
N GLY A 53 -8.04 9.57 1.66
CA GLY A 53 -6.61 9.35 1.45
C GLY A 53 -5.79 10.65 1.46
N VAL A 54 -6.36 11.75 0.97
CA VAL A 54 -5.70 13.07 1.04
C VAL A 54 -5.64 13.59 2.48
N GLU A 55 -6.71 13.41 3.27
CA GLU A 55 -6.72 13.80 4.67
C GLU A 55 -5.72 12.99 5.50
N GLU A 56 -5.66 11.67 5.31
CA GLU A 56 -4.68 10.80 5.96
C GLU A 56 -3.25 11.21 5.60
N ALA A 57 -2.97 11.45 4.32
CA ALA A 57 -1.64 11.87 3.86
C ALA A 57 -1.24 13.25 4.44
N LYS A 58 -2.19 14.19 4.56
CA LYS A 58 -1.95 15.49 5.19
C LYS A 58 -1.66 15.34 6.68
N ALA A 59 -2.43 14.53 7.39
CA ALA A 59 -2.23 14.27 8.81
C ALA A 59 -0.86 13.64 9.05
N PHE A 60 -0.51 12.62 8.25
CA PHE A 60 0.79 11.96 8.33
C PHE A 60 1.95 12.92 8.00
N GLY A 61 1.79 13.76 6.97
CA GLY A 61 2.78 14.78 6.62
C GLY A 61 2.99 15.81 7.73
N ALA A 62 1.92 16.22 8.43
CA ALA A 62 2.01 17.11 9.58
C ALA A 62 2.79 16.44 10.73
N THR A 63 2.53 15.16 11.02
CA THR A 63 3.27 14.40 12.03
C THR A 63 4.76 14.28 11.69
N ILE A 64 5.10 13.94 10.44
CA ILE A 64 6.52 13.87 10.02
C ILE A 64 7.18 15.23 10.15
N LYS A 65 6.48 16.30 9.74
CA LYS A 65 7.02 17.66 9.85
C LYS A 65 7.32 18.03 11.31
N ASP A 66 6.44 17.64 12.23
CA ASP A 66 6.63 17.85 13.66
C ASP A 66 7.82 17.04 14.21
N MET A 67 7.96 15.78 13.80
CA MET A 67 9.11 14.95 14.15
C MET A 67 10.44 15.53 13.62
N ILE A 68 10.45 16.01 12.38
CA ILE A 68 11.63 16.66 11.80
C ILE A 68 11.96 17.92 12.60
N ALA A 69 10.96 18.76 12.91
CA ALA A 69 11.17 19.96 13.71
C ALA A 69 11.71 19.63 15.11
N HIS A 70 11.23 18.56 15.73
CA HIS A 70 11.72 18.09 17.02
C HIS A 70 13.17 17.60 16.98
N ILE A 71 13.57 16.92 15.91
CA ILE A 71 14.94 16.41 15.73
C ILE A 71 15.90 17.53 15.31
N ASP A 72 15.43 18.55 14.58
CA ASP A 72 16.23 19.69 14.14
C ASP A 72 16.39 20.77 15.23
N ASP A 73 15.70 20.62 16.37
CA ASP A 73 15.82 21.52 17.50
C ASP A 73 17.18 21.38 18.18
N GLN A 74 17.97 22.47 18.18
CA GLN A 74 19.32 22.48 18.77
C GLN A 74 19.30 22.12 20.26
N ASP A 75 18.22 22.43 20.97
CA ASP A 75 18.10 22.13 22.40
C ASP A 75 18.03 20.61 22.68
N ILE A 76 17.67 19.79 21.68
CA ILE A 76 17.68 18.33 21.75
C ILE A 76 18.98 17.75 21.16
N VAL A 77 19.47 18.33 20.07
CA VAL A 77 20.68 17.85 19.36
C VAL A 77 21.95 18.06 20.19
N GLU A 78 22.08 19.20 20.87
CA GLU A 78 23.26 19.57 21.64
C GLU A 78 23.55 18.63 22.82
N PRO A 79 22.58 18.30 23.71
CA PRO A 79 22.81 17.35 24.78
C PRO A 79 23.04 15.91 24.26
N TYR A 80 22.37 15.50 23.18
CA TYR A 80 22.62 14.20 22.57
C TYR A 80 24.03 14.10 21.96
N ALA A 81 24.45 15.12 21.21
CA ALA A 81 25.78 15.18 20.62
C ALA A 81 26.88 15.23 21.69
N ARG A 82 26.66 16.00 22.77
CA ARG A 82 27.62 16.15 23.87
C ARG A 82 27.73 14.88 24.73
N ASN A 83 26.60 14.26 25.09
CA ASN A 83 26.58 13.13 26.03
C ASN A 83 26.82 11.77 25.35
N GLU A 84 26.18 11.51 24.20
CA GLU A 84 26.22 10.20 23.54
C GLU A 84 27.33 10.11 22.49
N ARG A 85 27.64 11.24 21.83
CA ARG A 85 28.66 11.27 20.76
C ARG A 85 29.99 11.91 21.20
N GLY A 86 30.06 12.46 22.42
CA GLY A 86 31.24 13.17 22.91
C GLY A 86 31.66 14.35 22.03
N MET A 87 30.75 14.88 21.21
CA MET A 87 31.00 15.99 20.30
C MET A 87 31.03 17.30 21.09
N GLN A 88 31.95 18.18 20.72
CA GLN A 88 32.18 19.47 21.37
C GLN A 88 31.97 20.61 20.39
N GLN A 89 31.56 21.76 20.90
CA GLN A 89 31.47 22.96 20.07
C GLN A 89 32.87 23.43 19.66
N PRO A 90 33.03 23.98 18.45
CA PRO A 90 34.32 24.48 17.98
C PRO A 90 34.83 25.59 18.91
N GLY A 91 35.87 25.29 19.70
CA GLY A 91 36.48 26.21 20.68
C GLY A 91 36.45 25.73 22.13
N GLU A 92 35.72 24.66 22.45
CA GLU A 92 35.79 24.03 23.78
C GLU A 92 37.08 23.17 23.92
N GLN A 93 37.74 23.22 25.08
CA GLN A 93 38.92 22.40 25.39
C GLN A 93 38.57 21.32 26.40
N THR A 94 38.77 20.05 26.04
CA THR A 94 38.61 18.91 26.96
C THR A 94 39.74 18.90 27.99
N VAL A 95 39.42 19.12 29.26
CA VAL A 95 40.34 18.78 30.35
C VAL A 95 40.09 17.32 30.73
N ALA A 96 40.84 16.41 30.10
CA ALA A 96 40.84 15.02 30.51
C ALA A 96 41.47 14.92 31.91
N GLN A 97 40.66 14.69 32.94
CA GLN A 97 41.17 14.27 34.23
C GLN A 97 41.68 12.84 34.07
N LEU A 98 43.01 12.67 34.02
CA LEU A 98 43.67 11.38 34.11
C LEU A 98 43.39 10.80 35.50
N LEU A 99 42.26 10.10 35.64
CA LEU A 99 42.05 9.24 36.80
C LEU A 99 42.97 8.03 36.60
N MET A 100 44.06 8.01 37.36
CA MET A 100 45.02 6.91 37.35
C MET A 100 44.42 5.75 38.15
N GLU A 101 43.45 5.07 37.56
CA GLU A 101 42.92 3.80 38.06
C GLU A 101 44.03 2.76 37.93
N GLN A 102 44.51 2.22 39.04
CA GLN A 102 45.43 1.09 39.00
C GLN A 102 44.68 -0.13 38.46
N VAL A 103 44.95 -0.48 37.20
CA VAL A 103 44.44 -1.68 36.55
C VAL A 103 45.01 -2.91 37.27
N PRO A 104 44.19 -3.77 37.92
CA PRO A 104 44.62 -5.13 38.17
C PRO A 104 44.59 -5.86 36.83
N SER A 105 45.72 -6.46 36.47
CA SER A 105 45.88 -7.34 35.30
C SER A 105 44.85 -8.48 35.34
N ALA A 106 43.68 -8.26 34.74
CA ALA A 106 42.74 -9.31 34.43
C ALA A 106 43.23 -10.04 33.18
N ALA A 107 43.34 -11.36 33.33
CA ALA A 107 43.78 -12.27 32.30
C ALA A 107 42.97 -12.10 31.01
N ALA A 108 43.65 -12.28 29.88
CA ALA A 108 43.02 -12.40 28.58
C ALA A 108 42.06 -13.59 28.59
N GLU A 109 40.78 -13.33 28.77
CA GLU A 109 39.73 -14.19 28.25
C GLU A 109 39.71 -13.98 26.74
N GLN A 110 40.23 -14.98 26.03
CA GLN A 110 39.98 -15.15 24.61
C GLN A 110 38.48 -15.38 24.46
N ASP A 111 37.75 -14.31 24.16
CA ASP A 111 36.42 -14.43 23.59
C ASP A 111 36.57 -15.27 22.32
N ALA A 112 36.11 -16.52 22.43
CA ALA A 112 35.90 -17.38 21.30
C ALA A 112 34.95 -16.62 20.37
N ALA A 113 35.50 -16.13 19.25
CA ALA A 113 34.70 -15.73 18.12
C ALA A 113 33.81 -16.93 17.77
N VAL A 114 32.54 -16.85 18.17
CA VAL A 114 31.50 -17.67 17.57
C VAL A 114 31.39 -17.11 16.16
N GLU A 115 32.21 -17.66 15.27
CA GLU A 115 32.02 -17.60 13.84
C GLU A 115 30.64 -18.22 13.61
N THR A 116 29.63 -17.36 13.57
CA THR A 116 28.32 -17.76 13.07
C THR A 116 28.58 -17.98 11.60
N GLU A 117 28.86 -19.24 11.26
CA GLU A 117 28.76 -19.76 9.92
C GLU A 117 27.38 -19.33 9.44
N VAL A 118 27.35 -18.21 8.70
CA VAL A 118 26.22 -17.88 7.85
C VAL A 118 26.22 -19.05 6.90
N GLN A 119 25.41 -20.06 7.20
CA GLN A 119 24.97 -21.00 6.20
C GLN A 119 24.59 -20.12 5.04
N ASP A 120 25.31 -20.24 3.92
CA ASP A 120 24.90 -19.70 2.65
C ASP A 120 23.49 -20.25 2.44
N GLU A 121 22.49 -19.48 2.89
CA GLU A 121 21.12 -19.62 2.46
C GLU A 121 21.24 -19.44 0.96
N GLU A 122 21.19 -20.60 0.29
CA GLU A 122 21.24 -20.80 -1.14
C GLU A 122 20.69 -19.54 -1.80
N ASN A 123 21.56 -18.78 -2.50
CA ASN A 123 21.23 -17.48 -3.07
C ASN A 123 20.15 -17.68 -4.14
N VAL A 124 18.90 -17.83 -3.69
CA VAL A 124 17.74 -18.01 -4.53
C VAL A 124 17.47 -16.64 -5.12
N PRO A 125 17.62 -16.47 -6.45
CA PRO A 125 17.41 -15.18 -7.06
C PRO A 125 15.99 -14.71 -6.78
N ASN A 126 15.83 -13.42 -6.45
CA ASN A 126 14.54 -12.84 -6.08
C ASN A 126 13.40 -13.23 -7.05
N TRP A 127 13.67 -13.29 -8.36
CA TRP A 127 12.68 -13.67 -9.38
C TRP A 127 12.06 -15.05 -9.15
N ARG A 128 12.78 -16.00 -8.55
CA ARG A 128 12.31 -17.35 -8.27
C ARG A 128 11.34 -17.38 -7.08
N LEU A 129 11.54 -16.51 -6.09
CA LEU A 129 10.60 -16.27 -4.98
C LEU A 129 9.28 -15.68 -5.49
N TRP A 130 9.34 -14.72 -6.41
CA TRP A 130 8.16 -14.16 -7.06
C TRP A 130 7.38 -15.22 -7.85
N TRP A 131 8.08 -16.10 -8.56
CA TRP A 131 7.46 -17.18 -9.31
C TRP A 131 6.82 -18.23 -8.40
N ASP A 132 7.46 -18.58 -7.30
CA ASP A 132 6.88 -19.50 -6.31
C ASP A 132 5.60 -18.92 -5.70
N PHE A 133 5.55 -17.60 -5.45
CA PHE A 133 4.34 -16.93 -4.97
C PHE A 133 3.16 -17.04 -5.96
N VAL A 134 3.45 -16.95 -7.27
CA VAL A 134 2.43 -17.04 -8.33
C VAL A 134 1.96 -18.47 -8.57
N ILE A 135 2.87 -19.45 -8.51
CA ILE A 135 2.56 -20.87 -8.78
C ILE A 135 1.95 -21.53 -7.55
N THR A 136 2.49 -21.28 -6.36
CA THR A 136 2.09 -21.91 -5.10
C THR A 136 0.90 -21.19 -4.44
N GLY A 137 0.51 -20.03 -4.96
CA GLY A 137 -0.80 -19.44 -4.74
C GLY A 137 -1.16 -19.29 -3.26
N GLY A 138 -0.44 -18.40 -2.55
CA GLY A 138 -0.90 -17.83 -1.29
C GLY A 138 -1.52 -18.80 -0.29
N ASN A 139 -0.88 -19.93 -0.01
CA ASN A 139 -1.29 -20.82 1.06
C ASN A 139 -0.08 -21.54 1.66
N LYS A 140 0.45 -20.97 2.75
CA LYS A 140 0.50 -21.61 4.05
C LYS A 140 0.82 -20.57 5.12
N GLN A 141 0.09 -20.69 6.22
CA GLN A 141 0.19 -19.94 7.47
C GLN A 141 1.56 -20.09 8.12
#